data_AF-A0A183Q2P1-F1
#
_entry.id   AF-A0A183Q2P1-F1
#
_cell.length_a   1.000
_cell.length_b   1.000
_cell.length_c   1.000
_cell.angle_alpha   90.00
_cell.angle_beta   90.00
_cell.angle_gamma   90.00
#
_symmetry.space_group_name_H-M   'P 1'
#
loop_
_entity.id
_entity.type
_entity.pdbx_description
1 polymer ?
#
loop_
_entity_poly.entity_id
_entity_poly.type
_entity_poly.pdbx_seq_one_letter_code
_entity_poly.pdbx_strand_id
1 'polypeptide(L)' 'QLLKDPRVLFAGYKAPHPLEHKIVIRVHTAHPATPVDVFVSALKDLISEISNIEEQFRMATK' A
#
# COMPACT_ATOMS: atom_id res chain seq x y z
N GLN A 1 1.27 -2.63 3.73
CA GLN A 1 1.83 -1.27 3.70
C GLN A 1 0.97 -0.31 4.52
N LEU A 2 -0.29 -0.06 4.16
CA LEU A 2 -1.17 0.85 4.92
C LEU A 2 -1.30 0.49 6.42
N LEU A 3 -1.61 -0.77 6.76
CA LEU A 3 -1.72 -1.19 8.17
C LEU A 3 -0.38 -1.26 8.92
N LYS A 4 0.77 -1.08 8.23
CA LYS A 4 2.07 -0.97 8.88
C LYS A 4 2.29 0.43 9.46
N ASP A 5 1.58 1.44 8.95
CA ASP A 5 1.66 2.81 9.45
C ASP A 5 0.79 2.95 10.72
N PRO A 6 1.38 3.32 11.88
CA PRO A 6 0.64 3.44 13.14
C PRO A 6 -0.44 4.54 13.12
N ARG A 7 -0.42 5.43 12.12
CA ARG A 7 -1.42 6.49 11.93
C ARG A 7 -2.69 5.99 11.26
N VAL A 8 -2.69 4.76 10.72
CA VAL A 8 -3.85 4.13 10.08
C VAL A 8 -4.66 3.37 11.11
N LEU A 9 -5.89 3.80 11.32
CA LEU A 9 -6.85 3.13 12.20
C LEU A 9 -7.54 1.97 11.48
N PHE A 10 -7.78 2.12 10.18
CA PHE A 10 -8.44 1.11 9.36
C PHE A 10 -7.99 1.22 7.92
N ALA A 11 -7.73 0.08 7.29
CA ALA A 11 -7.58 -0.03 5.84
C ALA A 11 -8.24 -1.32 5.35
N GLY A 12 -9.03 -1.23 4.28
CA GLY A 12 -9.67 -2.37 3.65
C GLY A 12 -9.97 -2.09 2.18
N TYR A 13 -10.21 -3.15 1.40
CA TYR A 13 -10.60 -3.03 0.00
C TYR A 13 -11.82 -3.91 -0.28
N LYS A 14 -12.57 -3.58 -1.33
CA LYS A 14 -13.59 -4.46 -1.90
C LYS A 14 -13.61 -4.34 -3.43
N ALA A 15 -13.83 -5.45 -4.11
CA ALA A 15 -14.21 -5.47 -5.52
C ALA A 15 -15.74 -5.62 -5.57
N PRO A 16 -16.48 -4.56 -5.97
CA PRO A 16 -17.95 -4.58 -5.92
C PRO A 16 -18.56 -5.65 -6.84
N HIS A 17 -17.88 -5.95 -7.95
CA HIS A 17 -18.31 -6.97 -8.90
C HIS A 17 -17.09 -7.65 -9.54
N PRO A 18 -17.06 -8.98 -9.66
CA PRO A 18 -15.90 -9.71 -10.19
C PRO A 18 -15.66 -9.50 -11.70
N LEU A 19 -16.70 -9.17 -12.48
CA LEU A 19 -16.59 -8.87 -13.91
C LEU A 19 -16.25 -7.40 -14.21
N GLU A 20 -16.11 -6.55 -13.18
CA GLU A 20 -15.68 -5.17 -13.35
C GLU A 20 -14.27 -4.98 -12.80
N HIS A 21 -13.39 -4.36 -13.58
CA HIS A 21 -12.04 -4.01 -13.13
C HIS A 21 -12.05 -2.74 -12.27
N LYS A 22 -12.80 -2.79 -11.16
CA LYS A 22 -12.92 -1.71 -10.19
C LYS A 22 -12.67 -2.25 -8.80
N ILE A 23 -11.82 -1.54 -8.06
CA ILE A 23 -11.59 -1.79 -6.63
C ILE A 23 -11.87 -0.50 -5.86
N VAL A 24 -12.48 -0.65 -4.69
CA VAL A 24 -12.73 0.45 -3.76
C VAL A 24 -11.88 0.21 -2.53
N ILE A 25 -11.01 1.16 -2.23
CA ILE A 25 -10.14 1.13 -1.05
C ILE A 25 -10.68 2.14 -0.04
N ARG A 26 -10.83 1.71 1.21
CA ARG A 26 -11.27 2.56 2.31
C ARG A 26 -10.17 2.64 3.35
N VAL A 27 -9.77 3.87 3.68
CA VAL A 27 -8.72 4.17 4.65
C VAL A 27 -9.28 5.15 5.67
N HIS A 28 -9.08 4.88 6.96
CA HIS A 28 -9.30 5.84 8.03
C HIS A 28 -7.98 6.07 8.77
N THR A 29 -7.63 7.34 8.95
CA THR A 29 -6.41 7.78 9.63
C THR A 29 -6.76 8.59 10.88
N ALA A 30 -5.85 8.60 11.84
CA ALA A 30 -5.89 9.54 12.95
C ALA A 30 -5.31 10.90 12.54
N HIS A 31 -5.85 11.98 13.11
CA HIS A 31 -5.25 13.32 12.99
C HIS A 31 -3.82 13.29 13.60
N PRO A 32 -2.80 13.92 12.98
CA PRO A 32 -2.85 14.94 11.92
C PRO A 32 -2.74 14.42 10.47
N ALA A 33 -2.62 13.11 10.26
CA ALA A 33 -2.35 12.57 8.93
C ALA A 33 -3.62 12.46 8.08
N THR A 34 -3.57 12.91 6.82
CA THR A 34 -4.68 12.71 5.90
C THR A 34 -4.63 11.30 5.28
N PRO A 35 -5.79 10.71 4.92
CA PRO A 35 -5.82 9.41 4.25
C PRO A 35 -5.02 9.39 2.94
N VAL A 36 -4.99 10.52 2.22
CA VAL A 36 -4.26 10.65 0.95
C VAL A 36 -2.76 10.60 1.19
N ASP A 37 -2.26 11.32 2.19
CA ASP A 37 -0.81 11.35 2.49
C ASP A 37 -0.29 9.97 2.88
N VAL A 38 -1.03 9.28 3.76
CA VAL A 38 -0.65 7.93 4.19
C VAL A 38 -0.76 6.94 3.03
N PHE A 39 -1.73 7.11 2.15
CA PHE A 39 -1.86 6.28 0.95
C PHE A 39 -0.66 6.44 0.00
N VAL A 40 -0.24 7.68 -0.26
CA VAL A 40 0.94 7.97 -1.09
C VAL A 40 2.22 7.43 -0.43
N SER A 41 2.38 7.58 0.89
CA SER A 41 3.51 7.02 1.63
C SER A 41 3.58 5.50 1.46
N ALA A 42 2.47 4.80 1.71
CA ALA A 42 2.39 3.35 1.59
C ALA A 42 2.70 2.84 0.18
N LEU A 43 2.35 3.61 -0.86
CA LEU A 43 2.72 3.29 -2.24
C LEU A 43 4.22 3.42 -2.49
N LYS A 44 4.85 4.49 -2.01
CA LYS A 44 6.31 4.68 -2.12
C LYS A 44 7.08 3.57 -1.41
N ASP A 45 6.63 3.19 -0.22
CA ASP A 45 7.23 2.11 0.55
C ASP A 45 7.13 0.77 -0.19
N LEU A 46 5.97 0.50 -0.83
CA LEU A 46 5.78 -0.70 -1.65
C LEU A 46 6.75 -0.76 -2.84
N ILE A 47 6.91 0.36 -3.56
CA ILE A 47 7.81 0.45 -4.70
C ILE A 47 9.25 0.19 -4.26
N SER A 48 9.67 0.79 -3.14
CA SER A 48 11.00 0.60 -2.58
C SER A 48 11.24 -0.87 -2.17
N GLU A 49 10.27 -1.51 -1.52
CA GLU A 49 10.36 -2.92 -1.11
C GLU A 49 10.50 -3.86 -2.31
N ILE A 50 9.70 -3.64 -3.37
CA ILE A 50 9.79 -4.44 -4.61
C ILE A 50 11.14 -4.22 -5.30
N SER A 51 11.61 -2.97 -5.37
CA SER A 51 12.90 -2.64 -6.00
C SER A 51 14.06 -3.33 -5.27
N ASN A 52 14.01 -3.37 -3.94
CA ASN A 52 15.00 -4.09 -3.14
C ASN A 52 14.94 -5.61 -3.39
N ILE A 53 13.75 -6.20 -3.44
CA ILE A 53 13.59 -7.64 -3.74
C ILE A 53 14.15 -7.97 -5.13
N GLU A 54 13.88 -7.13 -6.13
CA GLU A 54 14.41 -7.29 -7.48
C GLU A 54 15.95 -7.28 -7.50
N GLU A 55 16.56 -6.35 -6.76
CA GLU A 55 18.01 -6.24 -6.65
C GLU A 55 18.62 -7.47 -5.95
N GLN A 56 18.06 -7.89 -4.83
CA GLN A 56 18.52 -9.10 -4.12
C GLN A 56 18.42 -10.34 -5.00
N PHE A 57 17.32 -10.49 -5.75
CA PHE A 57 17.15 -11.60 -6.67
C PHE A 57 18.19 -11.58 -7.79
N ARG A 58 18.44 -10.41 -8.39
CA ARG A 58 19.47 -10.21 -9.42
C ARG A 58 20.88 -10.48 -8.92
N MET A 59 21.18 -10.15 -7.66
CA MET A 59 22.47 -10.48 -7.03
C MET A 59 22.61 -11.98 -6.79
N ALA A 60 21.54 -12.66 -6.38
CA ALA A 60 21.57 -14.10 -6.10
C ALA A 60 21.58 -14.99 -7.36
N THR A 61 21.14 -14.46 -8.51
CA THR A 61 21.20 -15.15 -9.81
C THR A 61 22.50 -14.90 -10.59
N LYS A 62 23.36 -14.00 -10.10
CA LYS A 62 24.74 -13.85 -10.56
C LYS A 62 25.67 -14.76 -9.77
#